data_AF-I0R0G2-F1
#
_entry.id   AF-I0R0G2-F1
#
_cell.length_a   1.000
_cell.length_b   1.000
_cell.length_c   1.000
_cell.angle_alpha   90.00
_cell.angle_beta   90.00
_cell.angle_gamma   90.00
#
_symmetry.space_group_name_H-M   'P 1'
#
loop_
_entity.id
_entity.type
_entity.pdbx_description
1 polymer ?
#
loop_
_entity_poly.entity_id
_entity_poly.type
_entity_poly.pdbx_seq_one_letter_code
_entity_poly.pdbx_strand_id
1 'polypeptide(L)'
;MFSSDLLAKVWAQGLGNRGNARLWLGKNGIGLARNGEKDFNIPTSAIQSLSEANATIDRGVEAKGLISISWSHNNVGLVTNIRFRDKQRHNEIKRTLIEKLGVSFA
;
A
#
# COMPACT_ATOMS: atom_id res chain seq x y z
N MET A 1 23.85 -5.92 -17.97
CA MET A 1 22.45 -6.02 -18.45
C MET A 1 21.54 -5.98 -17.23
N PHE A 2 20.82 -4.89 -17.01
CA PHE A 2 19.75 -4.87 -16.00
C PHE A 2 18.61 -5.71 -16.55
N SER A 3 18.18 -6.74 -15.81
CA SER A 3 17.03 -7.55 -16.19
C SER A 3 15.85 -6.65 -16.54
N SER A 4 15.27 -6.86 -17.72
CA SER A 4 14.00 -6.25 -18.17
C SER A 4 12.81 -6.73 -17.34
N ASP A 5 13.03 -7.61 -16.37
CA ASP A 5 12.01 -8.13 -15.49
C ASP A 5 11.70 -7.14 -14.34
N LEU A 6 10.62 -6.38 -14.52
CA LEU A 6 10.07 -5.50 -13.50
C LEU A 6 9.73 -6.25 -12.21
N LEU A 7 9.29 -7.51 -12.31
CA LEU A 7 8.94 -8.33 -11.16
C LEU A 7 10.20 -8.61 -10.32
N ALA A 8 11.30 -9.06 -10.95
CA ALA A 8 12.57 -9.26 -10.27
C ALA A 8 13.05 -8.01 -9.51
N LYS A 9 12.80 -6.81 -10.04
CA LYS A 9 13.12 -5.54 -9.35
C LYS A 9 12.27 -5.31 -8.11
N VAL A 10 10.96 -5.59 -8.18
CA VAL A 10 10.05 -5.50 -7.02
C VAL A 10 10.44 -6.51 -5.93
N TRP A 11 10.77 -7.74 -6.33
CA TRP A 11 11.22 -8.80 -5.42
C TRP A 11 12.56 -8.49 -4.77
N ALA A 12 13.51 -7.90 -5.50
CA ALA A 12 14.80 -7.46 -4.94
C ALA A 12 14.63 -6.39 -3.85
N GLN A 13 13.54 -5.63 -3.85
CA GLN A 13 13.19 -4.67 -2.80
C GLN A 13 12.33 -5.29 -1.67
N GLY A 14 12.08 -6.60 -1.73
CA GLY A 14 11.26 -7.33 -0.77
C GLY A 14 9.76 -7.06 -0.90
N LEU A 15 9.29 -6.39 -1.95
CA LEU A 15 7.89 -5.91 -2.07
C LEU A 15 6.94 -6.93 -2.73
N GLY A 16 7.45 -8.09 -3.15
CA GLY A 16 6.65 -9.15 -3.78
C GLY A 16 5.82 -9.98 -2.80
N ASN A 17 6.16 -9.97 -1.50
CA ASN A 17 5.55 -10.85 -0.51
C ASN A 17 4.29 -10.25 0.13
N ARG A 18 3.27 -11.09 0.26
CA ARG A 18 2.08 -10.85 1.07
C ARG A 18 2.34 -11.25 2.52
N GLY A 19 1.92 -10.42 3.47
CA GLY A 19 2.05 -10.74 4.89
C GLY A 19 1.19 -9.87 5.79
N ASN A 20 1.23 -10.16 7.09
CA ASN A 20 0.69 -9.27 8.11
C ASN A 20 1.65 -8.08 8.30
N ALA A 21 1.08 -6.90 8.54
CA ALA A 21 1.85 -5.70 8.79
C ALA A 21 1.21 -4.82 9.88
N ARG A 22 2.03 -3.99 10.51
CA ARG A 22 1.59 -2.83 11.29
C ARG A 22 1.72 -1.58 10.43
N LEU A 23 0.73 -0.71 10.53
CA LEU A 23 0.62 0.53 9.76
C LEU A 23 0.87 1.72 10.68
N TRP A 24 1.67 2.68 10.24
CA TRP A 24 1.80 4.00 10.85
C TRP A 24 1.51 5.09 9.84
N LEU A 25 0.72 6.08 10.24
CA LEU A 25 0.34 7.21 9.42
C LEU A 25 0.99 8.48 9.97
N GLY A 26 1.92 9.05 9.21
CA GLY A 26 2.56 10.32 9.49
C GLY A 26 2.14 11.39 8.48
N LYS A 27 2.50 12.65 8.74
CA LYS A 27 2.33 13.73 7.76
C LYS A 27 3.19 13.53 6.49
N ASN A 28 4.33 12.86 6.67
CA ASN A 28 5.33 12.68 5.61
C ASN A 28 5.17 11.34 4.85
N GLY A 29 4.18 10.52 5.21
CA GLY A 29 3.91 9.27 4.51
C GLY A 29 3.31 8.17 5.36
N ILE A 30 3.38 6.96 4.80
CA ILE A 30 2.80 5.74 5.34
C ILE A 30 3.91 4.72 5.62
N GLY A 31 4.09 4.35 6.88
CA GLY A 31 5.03 3.31 7.29
C GLY A 31 4.36 1.95 7.40
N LEU A 32 5.01 0.91 6.89
CA LEU A 32 4.57 -0.49 6.97
C LEU A 32 5.68 -1.34 7.60
N ALA A 33 5.43 -1.87 8.80
CA ALA A 33 6.28 -2.92 9.36
C ALA A 33 5.69 -4.28 9.12
N ARG A 34 6.44 -5.12 8.42
CA ARG A 34 5.97 -6.42 7.97
C ARG A 34 6.50 -7.52 8.88
N ASN A 35 5.70 -8.56 9.08
CA ASN A 35 6.15 -9.69 9.88
C ASN A 35 7.08 -10.59 9.07
N GLY A 36 8.34 -10.75 9.52
CA GLY A 36 9.33 -11.61 8.85
C GLY A 36 9.92 -11.04 7.57
N GLU A 37 9.61 -9.79 7.23
CA GLU A 37 9.96 -9.14 5.97
C GLU A 37 10.49 -7.73 6.22
N LYS A 38 11.20 -7.15 5.24
CA LYS A 38 11.75 -5.79 5.40
C LYS A 38 10.66 -4.73 5.47
N ASP A 39 10.73 -3.86 6.46
CA ASP A 39 9.84 -2.70 6.60
C ASP A 39 10.09 -1.68 5.48
N PHE A 40 9.06 -0.91 5.13
CA PHE A 40 9.20 0.18 4.15
C PHE A 40 8.27 1.36 4.44
N ASN A 41 8.60 2.50 3.85
CA ASN A 41 7.83 3.73 3.94
C ASN A 41 7.42 4.20 2.55
N ILE A 42 6.17 4.64 2.40
CA ILE A 42 5.63 5.29 1.21
C ILE A 42 5.58 6.79 1.50
N PRO A 43 6.48 7.62 0.94
CA PRO A 43 6.45 9.07 1.13
C PRO A 43 5.17 9.68 0.55
N THR A 44 4.61 10.71 1.18
CA THR A 44 3.40 11.40 0.67
C THR A 44 3.60 11.89 -0.77
N SER A 45 4.79 12.42 -1.09
CA SER A 45 5.15 12.89 -2.43
C SER A 45 5.22 11.79 -3.50
N ALA A 46 5.32 10.52 -3.09
CA ALA A 46 5.33 9.37 -3.98
C ALA A 46 3.92 8.82 -4.23
N ILE A 47 2.93 9.20 -3.43
CA ILE A 47 1.55 8.73 -3.57
C ILE A 47 0.92 9.40 -4.79
N GLN A 48 0.40 8.59 -5.70
CA GLN A 48 -0.26 9.03 -6.92
C GLN A 48 -1.78 9.03 -6.75
N SER A 49 -2.33 8.02 -6.08
CA SER A 49 -3.76 7.93 -5.78
C SER A 49 -4.05 6.95 -4.65
N LEU A 50 -5.21 7.15 -4.01
CA LEU A 50 -5.83 6.22 -3.09
C LEU A 50 -7.14 5.71 -3.71
N SER A 51 -7.43 4.43 -3.59
CA SER A 51 -8.69 3.85 -4.04
C SER A 51 -9.13 2.71 -3.11
N GLU A 52 -10.38 2.28 -3.27
CA GLU A 52 -10.88 1.04 -2.65
C GLU A 52 -10.91 -0.06 -3.69
N ALA A 53 -10.45 -1.25 -3.31
CA ALA A 53 -10.46 -2.42 -4.17
C ALA A 53 -11.15 -3.61 -3.49
N ASN A 54 -11.65 -4.51 -4.34
CA ASN A 54 -12.41 -5.70 -3.91
C ASN A 54 -11.64 -6.99 -4.22
N ALA A 55 -10.49 -6.88 -4.87
CA ALA A 55 -9.66 -8.01 -5.25
C ALA A 55 -8.19 -7.61 -5.36
N THR A 56 -7.33 -8.56 -5.01
CA THR A 56 -5.94 -8.62 -5.50
C THR A 56 -5.83 -9.78 -6.50
N ILE A 57 -4.77 -9.83 -7.30
CA ILE A 57 -4.56 -10.83 -8.39
C ILE A 57 -4.93 -12.27 -7.97
N ASP A 58 -4.62 -12.66 -6.72
CA ASP A 58 -4.84 -14.03 -6.23
C ASP A 58 -6.02 -14.21 -5.25
N ARG A 59 -6.78 -13.14 -4.92
CA ARG A 59 -7.84 -13.24 -3.90
C ARG A 59 -8.89 -12.14 -4.01
N GLY A 60 -10.15 -12.54 -4.17
CA GLY A 60 -11.33 -11.70 -3.92
C GLY A 60 -11.55 -11.47 -2.43
N VAL A 61 -11.94 -10.26 -2.07
CA VAL A 61 -12.41 -9.89 -0.73
C VAL A 61 -13.80 -9.28 -0.81
N GLU A 62 -14.44 -9.06 0.35
CA GLU A 62 -15.69 -8.29 0.39
C GLU A 62 -15.53 -6.94 -0.31
N ALA A 63 -16.63 -6.42 -0.86
CA ALA A 63 -16.62 -5.15 -1.56
C ALA A 63 -16.05 -4.04 -0.66
N LYS A 64 -15.08 -3.29 -1.21
CA LYS A 64 -14.30 -2.21 -0.60
C LYS A 64 -13.50 -2.65 0.62
N GLY A 65 -13.14 -3.94 0.69
CA GLY A 65 -12.38 -4.51 1.79
C GLY A 65 -10.88 -4.21 1.76
N LEU A 66 -10.38 -3.54 0.71
CA LEU A 66 -8.98 -3.11 0.58
C LEU A 66 -8.87 -1.60 0.44
N ILE A 67 -7.84 -1.04 1.07
CA ILE A 67 -7.30 0.26 0.71
C ILE A 67 -6.13 0.01 -0.25
N SER A 68 -6.22 0.57 -1.45
CA SER A 68 -5.18 0.52 -2.47
C SER A 68 -4.43 1.85 -2.50
N ILE A 69 -3.11 1.78 -2.39
CA ILE A 69 -2.22 2.94 -2.49
C ILE A 69 -1.41 2.76 -3.77
N SER A 70 -1.63 3.62 -4.75
CA SER A 70 -0.80 3.70 -5.96
C SER A 70 0.33 4.70 -5.71
N TRP A 71 1.57 4.29 -5.94
CA TRP A 71 2.73 5.10 -5.63
C TRP A 71 3.93 4.80 -6.53
N SER A 72 4.88 5.74 -6.61
CA SER A 72 6.12 5.56 -7.37
C SER A 72 7.30 5.22 -6.46
N HIS A 73 8.08 4.22 -6.86
CA HIS A 73 9.33 3.85 -6.21
C HIS A 73 10.41 3.66 -7.27
N ASN A 74 11.46 4.48 -7.27
CA ASN A 74 12.56 4.40 -8.24
C ASN A 74 12.08 4.33 -9.70
N ASN A 75 11.12 5.19 -10.07
CA ASN A 75 10.45 5.25 -11.38
C ASN A 75 9.64 4.00 -11.75
N VAL A 76 9.35 3.12 -10.80
CA VAL A 76 8.44 1.99 -10.95
C VAL A 76 7.12 2.32 -10.27
N GLY A 77 6.01 2.19 -10.99
CA GLY A 77 4.67 2.30 -10.41
C GLY A 77 4.32 1.04 -9.63
N LEU A 78 3.92 1.21 -8.36
CA LEU A 78 3.56 0.14 -7.44
C LEU A 78 2.15 0.36 -6.90
N VAL A 79 1.48 -0.75 -6.59
CA VAL A 79 0.22 -0.74 -5.85
C VAL A 79 0.37 -1.56 -4.58
N THR A 80 0.18 -0.92 -3.43
CA THR A 80 0.14 -1.60 -2.14
C THR A 80 -1.31 -1.72 -1.68
N ASN A 81 -1.77 -2.97 -1.55
CA ASN A 81 -3.11 -3.28 -1.08
C ASN A 81 -3.07 -3.65 0.41
N ILE A 82 -3.85 -2.94 1.22
CA ILE A 82 -3.93 -3.13 2.66
C ILE A 82 -5.33 -3.59 3.01
N ARG A 83 -5.42 -4.70 3.77
CA ARG A 83 -6.68 -5.20 4.33
C ARG A 83 -6.69 -5.00 5.83
N PHE A 84 -7.78 -4.43 6.34
CA PHE A 84 -8.07 -4.41 7.77
C PHE A 84 -9.02 -5.56 8.12
N ARG A 85 -8.85 -6.12 9.32
CA ARG A 85 -9.71 -7.24 9.79
C ARG A 85 -11.11 -6.78 10.17
N ASP A 86 -11.25 -5.50 10.53
CA ASP A 86 -12.49 -4.90 10.99
C ASP A 86 -12.85 -3.68 10.13
N LYS A 87 -14.16 -3.53 9.87
CA LYS A 87 -14.72 -2.50 8.99
C LYS A 87 -14.66 -1.10 9.61
N GLN A 88 -14.83 -1.00 10.93
CA GLN A 88 -14.70 0.28 11.63
C GLN A 88 -13.26 0.79 11.50
N ARG A 89 -12.27 -0.08 11.70
CA ARG A 89 -10.85 0.26 11.51
C ARG A 89 -10.51 0.64 10.07
N HIS A 90 -11.09 -0.03 9.08
CA HIS A 90 -10.93 0.36 7.67
C HIS A 90 -11.39 1.80 7.42
N ASN A 91 -12.60 2.13 7.89
CA ASN A 91 -13.17 3.47 7.72
C ASN A 91 -12.39 4.56 8.48
N GLU A 92 -11.92 4.25 9.69
CA GLU A 92 -11.09 5.16 10.49
C GLU A 92 -9.76 5.48 9.79
N ILE A 93 -9.08 4.45 9.27
CA ILE A 93 -7.83 4.64 8.54
C ILE A 93 -8.07 5.40 7.24
N LYS A 94 -9.13 5.09 6.49
CA LYS A 94 -9.51 5.82 5.28
C LYS A 94 -9.65 7.31 5.57
N ARG A 95 -10.39 7.67 6.62
CA ARG A 95 -10.56 9.07 7.05
C ARG A 95 -9.23 9.71 7.44
N THR A 96 -8.42 8.99 8.22
CA THR A 96 -7.12 9.49 8.69
C THR A 96 -6.15 9.75 7.54
N LEU A 97 -6.17 8.92 6.49
CA LEU A 97 -5.35 9.11 5.29
C LEU A 97 -5.71 10.42 4.58
N ILE A 98 -7.00 10.70 4.42
CA ILE A 98 -7.49 11.96 3.81
C ILE A 98 -7.04 13.16 4.64
N GLU A 99 -7.22 13.10 5.96
CA GLU A 99 -6.89 14.21 6.88
C GLU A 99 -5.39 14.46 6.99
N LYS A 100 -4.55 13.42 7.08
CA LYS A 100 -3.11 13.55 7.32
C LYS A 100 -2.28 13.76 6.06
N LEU A 101 -2.69 13.17 4.95
CA LEU A 101 -1.93 13.21 3.70
C LEU A 101 -2.50 14.25 2.72
N GLY A 102 -3.73 14.73 2.94
CA GLY A 102 -4.40 15.64 2.01
C GLY A 102 -4.74 15.01 0.67
N VAL A 103 -4.75 13.68 0.59
CA VAL A 103 -5.01 12.91 -0.64
C VAL A 103 -6.44 12.40 -0.61
N SER A 104 -7.21 12.68 -1.67
CA SER A 104 -8.57 12.15 -1.83
C SER A 104 -8.57 10.74 -2.42
N PHE A 105 -9.58 9.96 -2.08
CA PHE A 105 -9.85 8.70 -2.78
C PHE A 105 -10.55 9.01 -4.11
N ALA A 106 -10.08 8.40 -5.20
CA ALA A 106 -10.71 8.44 -6.51
C ALA A 106 -11.84 7.42 -6.63
#